data_AF-A0A6V7KUV1-F1
#
_entry.id   AF-A0A6V7KUV1-F1
#
_cell.length_a   1.000
_cell.length_b   1.000
_cell.length_c   1.000
_cell.angle_alpha   90.00
_cell.angle_beta   90.00
_cell.angle_gamma   90.00
#
_symmetry.space_group_name_H-M   'P 1'
#
loop_
_entity.id
_entity.type
_entity.pdbx_description
1 polymer ?
#
loop_
_entity_poly.entity_id
_entity_poly.type
_entity_poly.pdbx_seq_one_letter_code
_entity_poly.pdbx_strand_id
1 'polypeptide(L)' 'ILLAIGGWAFGSTPFKELTSNTFRMNQFVYEAIEFLREYKFDGLDVDWEYP' A
#
# COMPACT_ATOMS: atom_id res chain seq x y z
N ILE A 1 11.12 -8.10 -8.78
CA ILE A 1 10.49 -8.56 -7.53
C ILE A 1 9.60 -7.44 -7.01
N LEU A 2 8.31 -7.72 -6.83
CA LEU A 2 7.34 -6.77 -6.29
C LEU A 2 7.04 -7.11 -4.82
N LEU A 3 6.79 -6.08 -4.01
CA LEU A 3 6.22 -6.23 -2.68
C LEU A 3 4.70 -6.13 -2.78
N ALA A 4 3.98 -7.16 -2.33
CA ALA A 4 2.53 -7.11 -2.25
C ALA A 4 2.07 -6.56 -0.89
N ILE A 5 1.04 -5.71 -0.90
CA ILE A 5 0.31 -5.26 0.29
C ILE A 5 -1.16 -5.60 0.12
N GLY A 6 -1.75 -6.26 1.12
CA GLY A 6 -3.15 -6.65 1.12
C GLY A 6 -3.35 -8.16 1.27
N GLY A 7 -4.19 -8.71 0.40
CA GLY A 7 -4.66 -10.09 0.43
C GLY A 7 -5.80 -10.31 1.42
N TRP A 8 -6.52 -11.43 1.25
CA TRP A 8 -7.71 -11.79 2.02
C TRP A 8 -7.62 -11.57 3.54
N ALA A 9 -6.52 -11.98 4.17
CA ALA A 9 -6.36 -11.91 5.63
C ALA A 9 -6.18 -10.47 6.15
N PHE A 10 -5.73 -9.55 5.29
CA PHE A 10 -5.56 -8.13 5.64
C PHE A 10 -6.91 -7.40 5.73
N GLY A 11 -7.89 -7.85 4.93
CA GLY A 11 -9.22 -7.25 4.87
C GLY A 11 -9.23 -5.84 4.28
N SER A 12 -10.42 -5.26 4.14
CA SER A 12 -10.60 -3.98 3.41
C SER A 12 -10.51 -2.72 4.29
N THR A 13 -10.62 -2.84 5.63
CA THR A 13 -10.71 -1.67 6.52
C THR A 13 -9.49 -0.75 6.42
N PRO A 14 -8.24 -1.23 6.45
CA PRO A 14 -7.08 -0.35 6.36
C PRO A 14 -7.02 0.41 5.03
N PHE A 15 -7.37 -0.24 3.91
CA PHE A 15 -7.46 0.42 2.61
C PHE A 15 -8.56 1.48 2.56
N LYS A 16 -9.72 1.22 3.18
CA LYS A 16 -10.81 2.20 3.29
C LYS A 16 -10.39 3.43 4.11
N GLU A 17 -9.72 3.22 5.23
CA GLU A 17 -9.22 4.31 6.07
C GLU A 17 -8.12 5.12 5.36
N LEU A 18 -7.25 4.44 4.62
CA LEU A 18 -6.19 5.07 3.83
C LEU A 18 -6.77 5.94 2.70
N THR A 19 -7.70 5.39 1.92
CA THR A 19 -8.28 6.06 0.75
C THR A 19 -9.36 7.09 1.09
N SER A 20 -9.89 7.07 2.31
CA SER A 20 -10.85 8.09 2.80
C SER A 20 -10.28 9.51 2.92
N ASN A 21 -8.95 9.65 2.85
CA ASN A 21 -8.29 10.94 3.05
C ASN A 21 -7.07 11.09 2.13
N THR A 22 -7.11 12.07 1.22
CA THR A 22 -6.02 12.36 0.27
C THR A 22 -4.68 12.63 0.95
N PHE A 23 -4.67 13.25 2.14
CA PHE A 23 -3.42 13.47 2.89
C PHE A 23 -2.79 12.15 3.34
N ARG A 24 -3.60 11.20 3.85
CA ARG A 24 -3.11 9.87 4.23
C ARG A 24 -2.63 9.08 3.01
N MET A 25 -3.36 9.16 1.90
CA MET A 25 -2.97 8.50 0.66
C MET A 25 -1.65 9.03 0.12
N ASN A 26 -1.44 10.35 0.12
CA ASN A 26 -0.18 10.96 -0.28
C ASN A 26 0.97 10.53 0.65
N GLN A 27 0.73 10.53 1.97
CA GLN A 27 1.72 10.09 2.94
C GLN A 27 2.16 8.64 2.70
N PHE A 28 1.19 7.73 2.50
CA PHE A 28 1.47 6.33 2.17
C PHE A 28 2.28 6.18 0.88
N VAL A 29 2.00 6.97 -0.17
CA VAL A 29 2.77 6.91 -1.42
C VAL A 29 4.24 7.28 -1.17
N TYR A 30 4.51 8.35 -0.42
CA TYR A 30 5.89 8.75 -0.12
C TYR A 30 6.63 7.71 0.73
N GLU A 31 5.99 7.22 1.79
CA GLU A 31 6.56 6.18 2.66
C GLU A 31 6.79 4.86 1.92
N ALA A 32 5.86 4.45 1.05
CA ALA A 32 6.01 3.26 0.22
C ALA A 32 7.20 3.38 -0.74
N ILE A 33 7.39 4.56 -1.38
CA ILE A 33 8.54 4.80 -2.26
C ILE A 33 9.87 4.66 -1.48
N GLU A 34 9.95 5.24 -0.28
CA GLU A 34 11.14 5.13 0.58
C GLU A 34 11.41 3.68 0.97
N PHE A 35 10.39 2.96 1.45
CA PHE A 35 10.49 1.56 1.83
C PHE A 35 10.95 0.67 0.67
N LEU A 36 10.33 0.80 -0.51
CA LEU A 36 10.72 -0.01 -1.68
C LEU A 36 12.18 0.22 -2.08
N ARG A 37 12.65 1.46 -2.02
CA ARG A 37 14.05 1.82 -2.36
C ARG A 37 15.03 1.28 -1.33
N GLU A 38 14.70 1.36 -0.05
CA GLU A 38 15.51 0.82 1.05
C GLU A 38 15.76 -0.68 0.86
N TYR A 39 14.70 -1.43 0.57
CA TYR A 39 14.74 -2.89 0.42
C TYR A 39 14.99 -3.38 -1.02
N LYS A 40 15.28 -2.46 -1.96
CA LYS A 40 15.61 -2.77 -3.37
C LYS A 40 14.50 -3.55 -4.11
N PHE A 41 13.23 -3.29 -3.78
CA PHE A 41 12.11 -3.81 -4.56
C PHE A 41 11.96 -3.06 -5.88
N ASP A 42 11.47 -3.75 -6.91
CA ASP A 42 11.23 -3.16 -8.24
C ASP A 42 9.86 -2.46 -8.36
N GLY A 43 8.99 -2.64 -7.36
CA GLY A 43 7.67 -2.01 -7.32
C GLY A 43 6.76 -2.55 -6.23
N LEU A 44 5.55 -1.97 -6.16
CA LEU A 44 4.46 -2.36 -5.26
C LEU A 44 3.35 -3.06 -6.05
N ASP A 45 2.81 -4.12 -5.48
CA ASP A 45 1.57 -4.76 -5.89
C ASP A 45 0.48 -4.47 -4.85
N VAL A 46 -0.66 -3.91 -5.27
CA VAL A 46 -1.75 -3.52 -4.35
C VAL A 46 -2.87 -4.54 -4.48
N ASP A 47 -2.91 -5.46 -3.52
CA ASP A 47 -3.83 -6.59 -3.49
C ASP A 47 -5.03 -6.28 -2.57
N TRP A 48 -5.81 -5.26 -2.92
CA TRP A 48 -7.02 -4.90 -2.18
C TRP A 48 -8.20 -5.76 -2.66
N GLU A 49 -8.60 -6.71 -1.79
CA GLU A 49 -9.68 -7.66 -2.06
C GLU A 49 -10.90 -7.45 -1.15
N TYR A 50 -11.90 -6.66 -1.50
CA TYR A 50 -12.03 -5.71 -2.62
C TYR A 50 -12.48 -4.36 -2.05
N PRO A 51 -12.47 -3.26 -2.82
CA PRO A 51 -13.00 -1.97 -2.40
C PRO A 51 -14.44 -1.99 -1.85
#